data_AF-A0A5J4E2B1-F1
#
_entry.id   AF-A0A5J4E2B1-F1
#
_cell.length_a   1.000
_cell.length_b   1.000
_cell.length_c   1.000
_cell.angle_alpha   90.00
_cell.angle_beta   90.00
_cell.angle_gamma   90.00
#
_symmetry.space_group_name_H-M   'P 1'
#
loop_
_entity.id
_entity.type
_entity.pdbx_description
1 polymer ?
#
loop_
_entity_poly.entity_id
_entity_poly.type
_entity_poly.pdbx_seq_one_letter_code
_entity_poly.pdbx_strand_id
1 'polypeptide(L)'
;MQPDIEIARAAKLKPIGDIADRLGMPDEAVLRHGPHIAKISLDHVSSLEGRKQGKLILVTAITPTPAGEGKTTTTVGLGDALNRIGKNAIICVREPSLGPCFGMKGGAAGGGFSQVVPMEQINLHFTGDFHAIGAANNLLAAMIDNHIYWGNKLGFDARRISWRRVVDMNDRALRVIANSLGGLSNGFPREDGFDIVVASEVMAIFCLATNLKDLEERLANIIVGYTRERKPVFARELNAHGAMAVLLMDALAPNLVQTLENNPAFIHGGPFANIAHGCNSVLATRTALSLADYVVTEAGFGADLGAEKFFNIKCRKADLKPAAVVLVATARALKHHGGVDRKALNDENVEAVRKGADNMKRHIENLRQFGVPVVVGINRFPSDSDAELKAIEEAAESYGSDVVLCTHWADGGAGAEQLAEKVVALADGGTADFKPLYPDDMPLWDKVKTISTSLYGAADIIADKSVRTRFKRFQEDGYGNFPICMAKTQYSFSTDPLLRNAPSGHVVPIREIRLSTGAGFLVVIAGAIMTMPGLPRVPAAEGIRLDENLQIVGLS
;
A
#
# COMPACT_ATOMS: atom_id res chain seq x y z
N MET A 1 2.10 -24.39 -17.28
CA MET A 1 1.40 -23.77 -16.13
C MET A 1 0.20 -23.02 -16.68
N GLN A 2 -0.96 -23.17 -16.04
CA GLN A 2 -2.18 -22.46 -16.43
C GLN A 2 -2.03 -20.96 -16.11
N PRO A 3 -2.50 -20.05 -16.98
CA PRO A 3 -2.61 -18.62 -16.67
C PRO A 3 -3.47 -18.37 -15.42
N ASP A 4 -3.11 -17.36 -14.62
CA ASP A 4 -3.80 -17.02 -13.38
C ASP A 4 -5.32 -16.82 -13.57
N ILE A 5 -5.72 -16.20 -14.68
CA ILE A 5 -7.14 -15.98 -15.02
C ILE A 5 -7.91 -17.28 -15.29
N GLU A 6 -7.26 -18.29 -15.88
CA GLU A 6 -7.90 -19.58 -16.11
C GLU A 6 -8.14 -20.31 -14.79
N ILE A 7 -7.18 -20.23 -13.86
CA ILE A 7 -7.33 -20.74 -12.49
C ILE A 7 -8.48 -20.03 -11.78
N ALA A 8 -8.52 -18.68 -11.85
CA ALA A 8 -9.57 -17.88 -11.21
C ALA A 8 -10.97 -18.21 -11.74
N ARG A 9 -11.14 -18.42 -13.05
CA ARG A 9 -12.43 -18.77 -13.67
C ARG A 9 -12.87 -20.20 -13.38
N ALA A 10 -11.92 -21.13 -13.22
CA ALA A 10 -12.22 -22.51 -12.87
C ALA A 10 -12.61 -22.68 -11.39
N ALA A 11 -12.39 -21.66 -10.55
CA ALA A 11 -12.67 -21.71 -9.13
C ALA A 11 -14.18 -21.82 -8.83
N LYS A 12 -14.53 -22.70 -7.89
CA LYS A 12 -15.91 -22.86 -7.40
C LYS A 12 -16.15 -21.96 -6.21
N LEU A 13 -16.50 -20.71 -6.48
CA LEU A 13 -16.72 -19.69 -5.46
C LEU A 13 -17.97 -19.99 -4.62
N LYS A 14 -17.88 -19.82 -3.30
CA LYS A 14 -19.05 -19.85 -2.44
C LYS A 14 -19.85 -18.55 -2.56
N PRO A 15 -21.18 -18.58 -2.31
CA PRO A 15 -21.94 -17.37 -2.04
C PRO A 15 -21.26 -16.55 -0.93
N ILE A 16 -21.26 -15.22 -1.08
CA ILE A 16 -20.58 -14.36 -0.10
C ILE A 16 -21.24 -14.40 1.29
N GLY A 17 -22.54 -14.74 1.35
CA GLY A 17 -23.27 -14.98 2.59
C GLY A 17 -22.62 -16.11 3.41
N ASP A 18 -22.33 -17.25 2.79
CA ASP A 18 -21.66 -18.38 3.44
C ASP A 18 -20.28 -18.01 4.01
N ILE A 19 -19.56 -17.09 3.35
CA ILE A 19 -18.26 -16.59 3.83
C ILE A 19 -18.46 -15.67 5.04
N ALA A 20 -19.48 -14.82 5.02
CA ALA A 20 -19.83 -13.94 6.13
C ALA A 20 -20.35 -14.73 7.34
N ASP A 21 -21.13 -15.79 7.12
CA ASP A 21 -21.63 -16.71 8.15
C ASP A 21 -20.49 -17.40 8.91
N ARG A 22 -19.42 -17.79 8.21
CA ARG A 22 -18.19 -18.31 8.84
C ARG A 22 -17.53 -17.32 9.80
N LEU A 23 -17.74 -16.03 9.59
CA LEU A 23 -17.26 -14.95 10.45
C LEU A 23 -18.27 -14.56 11.55
N GLY A 24 -19.42 -15.25 11.61
CA GLY A 24 -20.49 -14.93 12.55
C GLY A 24 -21.16 -13.59 12.28
N MET A 25 -21.15 -13.12 11.03
CA MET A 25 -21.84 -11.89 10.65
C MET A 25 -23.32 -12.16 10.41
N PRO A 26 -24.21 -11.28 10.89
CA PRO A 26 -25.64 -11.37 10.57
C PRO A 26 -25.90 -10.89 9.14
N ASP A 27 -26.95 -11.39 8.48
CA ASP A 27 -27.22 -11.12 7.05
C ASP A 27 -27.39 -9.62 6.76
N GLU A 28 -27.97 -8.87 7.70
CA GLU A 28 -28.23 -7.43 7.60
C GLU A 28 -26.92 -6.63 7.57
N ALA A 29 -25.81 -7.20 8.05
CA ALA A 29 -24.49 -6.59 7.97
C ALA A 29 -23.82 -6.76 6.59
N VAL A 30 -24.34 -7.64 5.74
CA VAL A 30 -23.71 -8.09 4.48
C VAL A 30 -24.40 -7.44 3.28
N LEU A 31 -23.86 -6.31 2.83
CA LEU A 31 -24.38 -5.54 1.71
C LEU A 31 -23.87 -6.13 0.39
N ARG A 32 -24.62 -7.05 -0.21
CA ARG A 32 -24.18 -7.85 -1.37
C ARG A 32 -24.01 -7.00 -2.65
N HIS A 33 -22.87 -7.16 -3.31
CA HIS A 33 -22.55 -6.67 -4.65
C HIS A 33 -22.45 -7.86 -5.61
N GLY A 34 -23.61 -8.39 -6.02
CA GLY A 34 -23.67 -9.66 -6.71
C GLY A 34 -23.42 -10.86 -5.77
N PRO A 35 -23.13 -12.06 -6.30
CA PRO A 35 -23.13 -13.29 -5.52
C PRO A 35 -21.86 -13.51 -4.66
N HIS A 36 -20.73 -12.90 -5.02
CA HIS A 36 -19.41 -13.24 -4.47
C HIS A 36 -18.65 -12.05 -3.84
N ILE A 37 -19.28 -10.88 -3.74
CA ILE A 37 -18.69 -9.66 -3.17
C ILE A 37 -19.74 -9.03 -2.25
N ALA A 38 -19.32 -8.49 -1.11
CA ALA A 38 -20.18 -7.70 -0.25
C ALA A 38 -19.41 -6.56 0.41
N LYS A 39 -20.10 -5.46 0.72
CA LYS A 39 -19.63 -4.48 1.70
C LYS A 39 -20.11 -4.87 3.10
N ILE A 40 -19.29 -4.63 4.12
CA ILE A 40 -19.68 -4.83 5.52
C ILE A 40 -20.21 -3.52 6.09
N SER A 41 -21.46 -3.51 6.54
CA SER A 41 -22.12 -2.29 7.05
C SER A 41 -21.29 -1.59 8.14
N LEU A 42 -21.26 -0.25 8.09
CA LEU A 42 -20.54 0.54 9.09
C LEU A 42 -21.11 0.38 10.49
N ASP A 43 -22.41 0.09 10.62
CA ASP A 43 -23.06 -0.23 11.90
C ASP A 43 -22.49 -1.51 12.49
N HIS A 44 -22.34 -2.56 11.68
CA HIS A 44 -21.69 -3.80 12.14
C HIS A 44 -20.24 -3.56 12.50
N VAL A 45 -19.47 -2.85 11.67
CA VAL A 45 -18.07 -2.48 11.97
C VAL A 45 -17.97 -1.76 13.31
N SER A 46 -18.85 -0.82 13.58
CA SER A 46 -18.91 -0.08 14.85
C SER A 46 -19.29 -0.99 16.03
N SER A 47 -20.19 -1.97 15.81
CA SER A 47 -20.58 -2.95 16.84
C SER A 47 -19.45 -3.89 17.29
N LEU A 48 -18.37 -3.97 16.52
CA LEU A 48 -17.19 -4.77 16.85
C LEU A 48 -16.20 -4.03 17.75
N GLU A 49 -16.38 -2.73 18.00
CA GLU A 49 -15.51 -1.96 18.87
C GLU A 49 -15.45 -2.55 20.29
N GLY A 50 -14.25 -2.61 20.86
CA GLY A 50 -14.00 -3.17 22.19
C GLY A 50 -13.91 -4.70 22.24
N ARG A 51 -14.16 -5.43 21.14
CA ARG A 51 -13.87 -6.86 21.07
C ARG A 51 -12.38 -7.13 21.22
N LYS A 52 -12.03 -8.30 21.78
CA LYS A 52 -10.65 -8.77 21.83
C LYS A 52 -10.12 -8.91 20.41
N GLN A 53 -8.99 -8.26 20.15
CA GLN A 53 -8.33 -8.34 18.85
C GLN A 53 -7.49 -9.61 18.73
N GLY A 54 -7.49 -10.20 17.54
CA GLY A 54 -6.59 -11.27 17.13
C GLY A 54 -5.15 -10.81 16.92
N LYS A 55 -4.36 -11.68 16.31
CA LYS A 55 -2.94 -11.49 16.03
C LYS A 55 -2.74 -10.84 14.66
N LEU A 56 -2.03 -9.72 14.61
CA LEU A 56 -1.74 -9.00 13.36
C LEU A 56 -0.42 -9.48 12.76
N ILE A 57 -0.46 -10.03 11.55
CA ILE A 57 0.71 -10.51 10.82
C ILE A 57 0.96 -9.60 9.62
N LEU A 58 2.16 -9.02 9.54
CA LEU A 58 2.58 -8.23 8.39
C LEU A 58 3.39 -9.06 7.41
N VAL A 59 2.98 -9.10 6.15
CA VAL A 59 3.78 -9.62 5.04
C VAL A 59 4.45 -8.44 4.33
N THR A 60 5.77 -8.51 4.23
CA THR A 60 6.60 -7.57 3.47
C THR A 60 7.57 -8.35 2.60
N ALA A 61 8.44 -7.66 1.87
CA ALA A 61 9.40 -8.30 0.99
C ALA A 61 10.76 -7.60 1.06
N ILE A 62 11.75 -8.27 0.48
CA ILE A 62 13.02 -7.63 0.11
C ILE A 62 12.78 -6.50 -0.91
N THR A 63 13.85 -5.79 -1.26
CA THR A 63 13.77 -4.69 -2.22
C THR A 63 13.24 -5.22 -3.57
N PRO A 64 12.17 -4.64 -4.14
CA PRO A 64 11.59 -5.14 -5.38
C PRO A 64 12.58 -5.24 -6.54
N THR A 65 12.45 -6.29 -7.32
CA THR A 65 13.25 -6.55 -8.52
C THR A 65 12.35 -6.80 -9.73
N PRO A 66 12.88 -6.68 -10.97
CA PRO A 66 12.14 -7.07 -12.17
C PRO A 66 11.77 -8.57 -12.24
N ALA A 67 12.30 -9.41 -11.33
CA ALA A 67 12.00 -10.84 -11.27
C ALA A 67 10.62 -11.11 -10.65
N GLY A 68 10.18 -10.22 -9.75
CA GLY A 68 9.00 -10.38 -8.92
C GLY A 68 9.28 -11.23 -7.68
N GLU A 69 8.85 -10.76 -6.52
CA GLU A 69 9.03 -11.47 -5.24
C GLU A 69 7.82 -12.30 -4.85
N GLY A 70 6.63 -11.99 -5.37
CA GLY A 70 5.40 -12.73 -5.05
C GLY A 70 4.82 -12.43 -3.66
N LYS A 71 5.06 -11.23 -3.11
CA LYS A 71 4.60 -10.84 -1.77
C LYS A 71 3.11 -11.11 -1.53
N THR A 72 2.24 -10.62 -2.43
CA THR A 72 0.79 -10.78 -2.26
C THR A 72 0.35 -12.22 -2.45
N THR A 73 1.04 -12.99 -3.28
CA THR A 73 0.85 -14.44 -3.39
C THR A 73 1.11 -15.11 -2.04
N THR A 74 2.18 -14.71 -1.33
CA THR A 74 2.45 -15.18 0.04
C THR A 74 1.44 -14.69 1.06
N THR A 75 0.95 -13.44 0.95
CA THR A 75 -0.13 -12.92 1.82
C THR A 75 -1.37 -13.81 1.74
N VAL A 76 -1.79 -14.19 0.52
CA VAL A 76 -2.95 -15.05 0.31
C VAL A 76 -2.65 -16.49 0.73
N GLY A 77 -1.54 -17.06 0.28
CA GLY A 77 -1.16 -18.44 0.58
C GLY A 77 -0.97 -18.70 2.07
N LEU A 78 -0.43 -17.74 2.83
CA LEU A 78 -0.33 -17.81 4.29
C LEU A 78 -1.71 -17.78 4.95
N GLY A 79 -2.64 -16.96 4.48
CA GLY A 79 -4.01 -16.94 4.99
C GLY A 79 -4.74 -18.27 4.74
N ASP A 80 -4.56 -18.86 3.55
CA ASP A 80 -5.10 -20.19 3.24
C ASP A 80 -4.47 -21.28 4.12
N ALA A 81 -3.15 -21.25 4.28
CA ALA A 81 -2.42 -22.19 5.12
C ALA A 81 -2.83 -22.11 6.60
N LEU A 82 -3.01 -20.90 7.15
CA LEU A 82 -3.49 -20.72 8.53
C LEU A 82 -4.87 -21.38 8.73
N ASN A 83 -5.79 -21.20 7.77
CA ASN A 83 -7.10 -21.86 7.82
C ASN A 83 -6.99 -23.40 7.72
N ARG A 84 -6.09 -23.91 6.88
CA ARG A 84 -5.82 -25.37 6.76
C ARG A 84 -5.31 -26.00 8.05
N ILE A 85 -4.42 -25.32 8.78
CA ILE A 85 -3.94 -25.79 10.08
C ILE A 85 -4.92 -25.50 11.24
N GLY A 86 -6.17 -25.13 10.91
CA GLY A 86 -7.26 -24.98 11.88
C GLY A 86 -7.33 -23.64 12.61
N LYS A 87 -6.62 -22.60 12.15
CA LYS A 87 -6.72 -21.25 12.71
C LYS A 87 -7.78 -20.44 11.97
N ASN A 88 -8.57 -19.65 12.71
CA ASN A 88 -9.48 -18.68 12.07
C ASN A 88 -8.65 -17.48 11.59
N ALA A 89 -8.44 -17.38 10.26
CA ALA A 89 -7.62 -16.33 9.67
C ALA A 89 -8.34 -15.56 8.56
N ILE A 90 -8.17 -14.23 8.56
CA ILE A 90 -8.67 -13.31 7.52
C ILE A 90 -7.49 -12.61 6.85
N ILE A 91 -7.57 -12.47 5.52
CA ILE A 91 -6.60 -11.72 4.71
C ILE A 91 -7.07 -10.27 4.53
N CYS A 92 -6.15 -9.32 4.50
CA CYS A 92 -6.40 -7.90 4.25
C CYS A 92 -5.41 -7.35 3.23
N VAL A 93 -5.88 -7.07 2.00
CA VAL A 93 -5.06 -6.54 0.90
C VAL A 93 -5.64 -5.24 0.34
N ARG A 94 -4.87 -4.61 -0.55
CA ARG A 94 -5.24 -3.35 -1.20
C ARG A 94 -6.03 -3.61 -2.47
N GLU A 95 -6.96 -2.71 -2.77
CA GLU A 95 -7.56 -2.63 -4.10
C GLU A 95 -6.52 -2.12 -5.11
N PRO A 96 -6.37 -2.76 -6.28
CA PRO A 96 -5.54 -2.24 -7.35
C PRO A 96 -6.16 -1.03 -8.04
N SER A 97 -5.31 -0.12 -8.52
CA SER A 97 -5.72 0.96 -9.42
C SER A 97 -6.10 0.41 -10.79
N LEU A 98 -7.16 0.99 -11.38
CA LEU A 98 -7.70 0.64 -12.69
C LEU A 98 -6.72 0.98 -13.82
N GLY A 99 -6.11 2.16 -13.77
CA GLY A 99 -5.25 2.69 -14.83
C GLY A 99 -4.11 1.75 -15.25
N PRO A 100 -3.32 1.18 -14.31
CA PRO A 100 -2.29 0.20 -14.59
C PRO A 100 -2.75 -1.01 -15.41
N CYS A 101 -3.95 -1.55 -15.20
CA CYS A 101 -4.46 -2.71 -15.93
C CYS A 101 -4.50 -2.49 -17.45
N PHE A 102 -4.69 -1.24 -17.89
CA PHE A 102 -4.68 -0.87 -19.31
C PHE A 102 -3.29 -0.48 -19.83
N GLY A 103 -2.30 -0.34 -18.94
CA GLY A 103 -0.92 -0.01 -19.26
C GLY A 103 -0.01 -1.25 -19.30
N MET A 104 0.42 -1.70 -18.12
CA MET A 104 1.22 -2.92 -17.94
C MET A 104 0.34 -3.96 -17.28
N LYS A 105 0.38 -5.22 -17.78
CA LYS A 105 -0.51 -6.33 -17.39
C LYS A 105 -0.91 -6.30 -15.90
N GLY A 106 -2.21 -6.32 -15.64
CA GLY A 106 -2.78 -6.27 -14.28
C GLY A 106 -2.66 -7.61 -13.54
N GLY A 107 -2.55 -7.56 -12.22
CA GLY A 107 -2.49 -8.75 -11.36
C GLY A 107 -2.00 -8.40 -9.96
N ALA A 108 -2.90 -7.90 -9.10
CA ALA A 108 -2.53 -7.38 -7.77
C ALA A 108 -3.11 -8.18 -6.59
N ALA A 109 -3.87 -9.24 -6.84
CA ALA A 109 -4.59 -10.01 -5.84
C ALA A 109 -4.03 -11.44 -5.65
N GLY A 110 -2.70 -11.58 -5.73
CA GLY A 110 -2.02 -12.88 -5.64
C GLY A 110 -1.64 -13.44 -7.01
N GLY A 111 -1.45 -14.76 -7.08
CA GLY A 111 -1.12 -15.47 -8.33
C GLY A 111 -1.12 -17.00 -8.15
N GLY A 112 -1.19 -17.75 -9.24
CA GLY A 112 -1.24 -19.21 -9.21
C GLY A 112 -2.45 -19.73 -8.43
N PHE A 113 -2.27 -20.67 -7.50
CA PHE A 113 -3.32 -21.17 -6.62
C PHE A 113 -3.52 -20.37 -5.34
N SER A 114 -2.83 -19.22 -5.19
CA SER A 114 -2.99 -18.30 -4.06
C SER A 114 -3.48 -16.94 -4.56
N GLN A 115 -4.79 -16.86 -4.84
CA GLN A 115 -5.45 -15.65 -5.36
C GLN A 115 -6.67 -15.26 -4.53
N VAL A 116 -6.97 -13.96 -4.48
CA VAL A 116 -8.28 -13.43 -4.05
C VAL A 116 -9.16 -13.23 -5.27
N VAL A 117 -10.42 -13.61 -5.17
CA VAL A 117 -11.39 -13.72 -6.27
C VAL A 117 -12.73 -13.10 -5.88
N PRO A 118 -13.48 -12.53 -6.86
CA PRO A 118 -13.30 -12.68 -8.31
C PRO A 118 -12.35 -11.64 -8.94
N MET A 119 -11.30 -12.11 -9.62
CA MET A 119 -10.15 -11.31 -10.05
C MET A 119 -10.50 -10.19 -11.05
N GLU A 120 -11.43 -10.42 -11.97
CA GLU A 120 -11.80 -9.45 -12.99
C GLU A 120 -12.47 -8.22 -12.39
N GLN A 121 -13.40 -8.41 -11.46
CA GLN A 121 -14.07 -7.34 -10.74
C GLN A 121 -13.06 -6.55 -9.89
N ILE A 122 -12.16 -7.25 -9.17
CA ILE A 122 -11.13 -6.64 -8.31
C ILE A 122 -10.19 -5.74 -9.13
N ASN A 123 -9.80 -6.14 -10.34
CA ASN A 123 -8.91 -5.35 -11.20
C ASN A 123 -9.60 -4.23 -11.98
N LEU A 124 -10.95 -4.16 -11.96
CA LEU A 124 -11.73 -3.18 -12.71
C LEU A 124 -12.42 -2.18 -11.78
N HIS A 125 -13.75 -2.17 -11.76
CA HIS A 125 -14.52 -1.20 -10.99
C HIS A 125 -14.78 -1.64 -9.55
N PHE A 126 -14.58 -2.93 -9.27
CA PHE A 126 -14.87 -3.58 -8.01
C PHE A 126 -16.21 -3.12 -7.41
N THR A 127 -16.19 -2.45 -6.25
CA THR A 127 -17.36 -1.90 -5.56
C THR A 127 -17.53 -0.38 -5.78
N GLY A 128 -16.65 0.24 -6.57
CA GLY A 128 -16.70 1.66 -6.90
C GLY A 128 -15.97 2.59 -5.93
N ASP A 129 -15.18 2.06 -5.00
CA ASP A 129 -14.49 2.83 -3.95
C ASP A 129 -13.55 3.88 -4.56
N PHE A 130 -12.79 3.52 -5.60
CA PHE A 130 -11.86 4.44 -6.26
C PHE A 130 -12.60 5.53 -7.05
N HIS A 131 -13.79 5.23 -7.58
CA HIS A 131 -14.65 6.25 -8.21
C HIS A 131 -15.15 7.26 -7.18
N ALA A 132 -15.59 6.79 -6.02
CA ALA A 132 -16.02 7.64 -4.91
C ALA A 132 -14.89 8.56 -4.41
N ILE A 133 -13.67 8.02 -4.28
CA ILE A 133 -12.47 8.79 -3.92
C ILE A 133 -12.14 9.84 -4.98
N GLY A 134 -12.18 9.46 -6.26
CA GLY A 134 -11.99 10.38 -7.37
C GLY A 134 -13.03 11.51 -7.39
N ALA A 135 -14.30 11.18 -7.15
CA ALA A 135 -15.39 12.14 -7.07
C ALA A 135 -15.21 13.12 -5.90
N ALA A 136 -14.89 12.63 -4.69
CA ALA A 136 -14.65 13.47 -3.53
C ALA A 136 -13.45 14.41 -3.74
N ASN A 137 -12.34 13.92 -4.30
CA ASN A 137 -11.17 14.74 -4.62
C ASN A 137 -11.52 15.85 -5.63
N ASN A 138 -12.22 15.49 -6.70
CA ASN A 138 -12.53 16.41 -7.78
C ASN A 138 -13.64 17.40 -7.41
N LEU A 139 -14.56 17.03 -6.51
CA LEU A 139 -15.50 17.96 -5.89
C LEU A 139 -14.74 19.06 -5.13
N LEU A 140 -13.75 18.70 -4.30
CA LEU A 140 -12.94 19.69 -3.60
C LEU A 140 -12.20 20.63 -4.58
N ALA A 141 -11.64 20.07 -5.67
CA ALA A 141 -11.01 20.87 -6.72
C ALA A 141 -12.01 21.84 -7.39
N ALA A 142 -13.22 21.39 -7.69
CA ALA A 142 -14.27 22.23 -8.26
C ALA A 142 -14.72 23.33 -7.29
N MET A 143 -14.85 23.03 -6.00
CA MET A 143 -15.23 24.01 -4.97
C MET A 143 -14.17 25.10 -4.78
N ILE A 144 -12.87 24.77 -4.88
CA ILE A 144 -11.78 25.75 -4.85
C ILE A 144 -11.93 26.75 -6.01
N ASP A 145 -12.02 26.24 -7.25
CA ASP A 145 -12.07 27.10 -8.43
C ASP A 145 -13.38 27.92 -8.47
N ASN A 146 -14.51 27.33 -8.05
CA ASN A 146 -15.80 28.03 -7.91
C ASN A 146 -15.76 29.15 -6.86
N HIS A 147 -15.11 28.91 -5.73
CA HIS A 147 -14.94 29.94 -4.69
C HIS A 147 -14.12 31.12 -5.19
N ILE A 148 -13.07 30.85 -5.97
CA ILE A 148 -12.27 31.89 -6.61
C ILE A 148 -13.11 32.66 -7.64
N TYR A 149 -13.87 31.95 -8.46
CA TYR A 149 -14.76 32.54 -9.47
C TYR A 149 -15.75 33.56 -8.88
N TRP A 150 -16.45 33.21 -7.79
CA TRP A 150 -17.48 34.05 -7.18
C TRP A 150 -16.97 35.15 -6.23
N GLY A 151 -15.66 35.42 -6.23
CA GLY A 151 -15.10 36.59 -5.54
C GLY A 151 -13.98 36.29 -4.55
N ASN A 152 -13.50 35.03 -4.47
CA ASN A 152 -12.29 34.64 -3.76
C ASN A 152 -12.19 35.23 -2.33
N LYS A 153 -13.27 35.14 -1.55
CA LYS A 153 -13.36 35.79 -0.21
C LYS A 153 -12.30 35.29 0.79
N LEU A 154 -11.78 34.08 0.57
CA LEU A 154 -10.71 33.48 1.38
C LEU A 154 -9.31 33.93 0.95
N GLY A 155 -9.20 34.71 -0.14
CA GLY A 155 -7.95 35.32 -0.57
C GLY A 155 -6.94 34.33 -1.15
N PHE A 156 -7.38 33.25 -1.81
CA PHE A 156 -6.49 32.30 -2.48
C PHE A 156 -5.52 33.04 -3.42
N ASP A 157 -4.24 32.67 -3.34
CA ASP A 157 -3.30 32.92 -4.41
C ASP A 157 -3.37 31.72 -5.37
N ALA A 158 -3.89 31.93 -6.59
CA ALA A 158 -4.09 30.86 -7.57
C ALA A 158 -2.80 30.10 -7.94
N ARG A 159 -1.62 30.71 -7.71
CA ARG A 159 -0.30 30.11 -7.94
C ARG A 159 0.16 29.22 -6.78
N ARG A 160 -0.57 29.24 -5.66
CA ARG A 160 -0.26 28.53 -4.41
C ARG A 160 -1.36 27.54 -4.03
N ILE A 161 -2.23 27.18 -4.97
CA ILE A 161 -3.13 26.05 -4.81
C ILE A 161 -2.28 24.80 -4.87
N SER A 162 -2.26 24.04 -3.78
CA SER A 162 -1.54 22.77 -3.70
C SER A 162 -2.42 21.59 -4.10
N TRP A 163 -3.74 21.76 -4.05
CA TRP A 163 -4.69 20.71 -4.41
C TRP A 163 -4.79 20.52 -5.92
N ARG A 164 -4.58 19.28 -6.36
CA ARG A 164 -4.65 18.86 -7.77
C ARG A 164 -5.91 18.02 -8.01
N ARG A 165 -6.25 17.81 -9.28
CA ARG A 165 -7.32 16.90 -9.70
C ARG A 165 -6.82 15.46 -9.77
N VAL A 166 -7.73 14.49 -9.90
CA VAL A 166 -7.36 13.08 -10.08
C VAL A 166 -8.20 12.35 -11.11
N VAL A 167 -7.61 11.33 -11.72
CA VAL A 167 -8.28 10.38 -12.61
C VAL A 167 -7.58 9.03 -12.50
N ASP A 168 -8.33 7.93 -12.47
CA ASP A 168 -7.73 6.59 -12.33
C ASP A 168 -7.30 6.01 -13.68
N MET A 169 -6.47 6.76 -14.41
CA MET A 169 -5.93 6.40 -15.71
C MET A 169 -4.46 6.79 -15.81
N ASN A 170 -3.69 6.03 -16.57
CA ASN A 170 -2.27 6.32 -16.83
C ASN A 170 -2.10 7.40 -17.91
N ASP A 171 -2.50 8.64 -17.60
CA ASP A 171 -2.51 9.74 -18.57
C ASP A 171 -1.42 10.79 -18.32
N ARG A 172 -0.31 10.66 -19.04
CA ARG A 172 0.82 11.59 -18.93
C ARG A 172 0.51 13.00 -19.42
N ALA A 173 -0.52 13.20 -20.26
CA ALA A 173 -0.84 14.51 -20.83
C ALA A 173 -1.43 15.46 -19.78
N LEU A 174 -2.02 14.92 -18.70
CA LEU A 174 -2.66 15.69 -17.65
C LEU A 174 -1.72 16.07 -16.49
N ARG A 175 -0.41 15.73 -16.57
CA ARG A 175 0.57 16.02 -15.50
C ARG A 175 0.66 17.51 -15.17
N VAL A 176 0.64 18.36 -16.20
CA VAL A 176 0.68 19.81 -16.07
C VAL A 176 -0.27 20.38 -17.12
N ILE A 177 -1.24 21.17 -16.69
CA ILE A 177 -2.23 21.81 -17.55
C ILE A 177 -2.38 23.28 -17.16
N ALA A 178 -2.93 24.08 -18.07
CA ALA A 178 -3.59 25.33 -17.71
C ALA A 178 -5.11 25.09 -17.76
N ASN A 179 -5.83 25.48 -16.71
CA ASN A 179 -7.28 25.31 -16.65
C ASN A 179 -8.00 26.67 -16.70
N SER A 180 -9.34 26.65 -16.69
CA SER A 180 -10.19 27.86 -16.60
C SER A 180 -9.93 28.91 -17.70
N LEU A 181 -9.68 28.45 -18.92
CA LEU A 181 -9.47 29.28 -20.11
C LEU A 181 -10.79 29.56 -20.85
N GLY A 182 -10.78 30.50 -21.80
CA GLY A 182 -11.93 30.74 -22.70
C GLY A 182 -12.84 31.91 -22.30
N GLY A 183 -12.36 32.82 -21.45
CA GLY A 183 -13.05 34.08 -21.14
C GLY A 183 -13.71 34.09 -19.76
N LEU A 184 -14.40 35.21 -19.46
CA LEU A 184 -14.88 35.53 -18.11
C LEU A 184 -15.83 34.49 -17.51
N SER A 185 -16.65 33.82 -18.32
CA SER A 185 -17.61 32.80 -17.85
C SER A 185 -16.95 31.52 -17.36
N ASN A 186 -15.67 31.28 -17.66
CA ASN A 186 -15.03 29.98 -17.51
C ASN A 186 -14.02 29.90 -16.36
N GLY A 187 -13.90 30.96 -15.54
CA GLY A 187 -13.02 30.99 -14.37
C GLY A 187 -11.80 31.90 -14.51
N PHE A 188 -10.83 31.71 -13.61
CA PHE A 188 -9.57 32.43 -13.57
C PHE A 188 -8.42 31.50 -13.95
N PRO A 189 -7.69 31.77 -15.05
CA PRO A 189 -6.61 30.89 -15.50
C PRO A 189 -5.55 30.61 -14.43
N ARG A 190 -5.15 29.35 -14.30
CA ARG A 190 -4.02 28.93 -13.45
C ARG A 190 -3.37 27.65 -13.97
N GLU A 191 -2.14 27.41 -13.53
CA GLU A 191 -1.48 26.11 -13.67
C GLU A 191 -2.15 25.09 -12.71
N ASP A 192 -2.31 23.87 -13.20
CA ASP A 192 -2.91 22.76 -12.48
C ASP A 192 -2.35 21.42 -12.97
N GLY A 193 -2.86 20.31 -12.46
CA GLY A 193 -2.62 19.01 -13.06
C GLY A 193 -3.43 17.91 -12.40
N PHE A 194 -3.25 16.70 -12.93
CA PHE A 194 -3.86 15.49 -12.42
C PHE A 194 -2.81 14.56 -11.83
N ASP A 195 -3.21 13.86 -10.77
CA ASP A 195 -2.53 12.67 -10.26
C ASP A 195 -3.44 11.45 -10.42
N ILE A 196 -2.89 10.24 -10.34
CA ILE A 196 -3.71 9.03 -10.33
C ILE A 196 -4.51 8.96 -9.01
N VAL A 197 -5.72 8.40 -8.99
CA VAL A 197 -6.60 8.42 -7.79
C VAL A 197 -5.91 7.90 -6.54
N VAL A 198 -5.12 6.84 -6.66
CA VAL A 198 -4.37 6.25 -5.53
C VAL A 198 -3.26 7.13 -4.96
N ALA A 199 -2.91 8.23 -5.64
CA ALA A 199 -1.99 9.26 -5.18
C ALA A 199 -2.68 10.40 -4.42
N SER A 200 -4.03 10.45 -4.41
CA SER A 200 -4.79 11.47 -3.70
C SER A 200 -4.56 11.41 -2.19
N GLU A 201 -4.54 12.57 -1.53
CA GLU A 201 -4.61 12.62 -0.07
C GLU A 201 -5.95 12.05 0.45
N VAL A 202 -7.03 12.13 -0.33
CA VAL A 202 -8.32 11.51 0.02
C VAL A 202 -8.15 9.99 0.17
N MET A 203 -7.37 9.34 -0.71
CA MET A 203 -7.05 7.91 -0.57
C MET A 203 -6.27 7.61 0.71
N ALA A 204 -5.29 8.46 1.06
CA ALA A 204 -4.52 8.30 2.29
C ALA A 204 -5.39 8.50 3.55
N ILE A 205 -6.28 9.51 3.54
CA ILE A 205 -7.26 9.78 4.59
C ILE A 205 -8.21 8.59 4.74
N PHE A 206 -8.78 8.12 3.64
CA PHE A 206 -9.67 6.96 3.59
C PHE A 206 -9.02 5.72 4.21
N CYS A 207 -7.74 5.49 3.92
CA CYS A 207 -7.02 4.34 4.47
C CYS A 207 -6.59 4.50 5.93
N LEU A 208 -6.58 5.71 6.49
CA LEU A 208 -6.18 5.98 7.87
C LEU A 208 -7.35 6.35 8.80
N ALA A 209 -8.54 6.54 8.24
CA ALA A 209 -9.74 6.82 9.01
C ALA A 209 -10.19 5.59 9.81
N THR A 210 -10.70 5.86 11.01
CA THR A 210 -11.19 4.84 11.96
C THR A 210 -12.72 4.70 11.94
N ASN A 211 -13.43 5.70 11.46
CA ASN A 211 -14.88 5.72 11.21
C ASN A 211 -15.24 6.94 10.33
N LEU A 212 -16.52 7.11 10.01
CA LEU A 212 -16.98 8.18 9.12
C LEU A 212 -16.75 9.59 9.72
N LYS A 213 -16.83 9.73 11.04
CA LYS A 213 -16.59 11.02 11.72
C LYS A 213 -15.12 11.42 11.65
N ASP A 214 -14.22 10.48 11.92
CA ASP A 214 -12.77 10.67 11.76
C ASP A 214 -12.41 10.95 10.29
N LEU A 215 -13.06 10.27 9.34
CA LEU A 215 -12.92 10.58 7.91
C LEU A 215 -13.27 12.05 7.62
N GLU A 216 -14.46 12.50 8.03
CA GLU A 216 -14.93 13.87 7.81
C GLU A 216 -13.99 14.92 8.45
N GLU A 217 -13.54 14.68 9.68
CA GLU A 217 -12.59 15.57 10.37
C GLU A 217 -11.25 15.67 9.64
N ARG A 218 -10.74 14.55 9.13
CA ARG A 218 -9.50 14.54 8.33
C ARG A 218 -9.67 15.28 7.02
N LEU A 219 -10.79 15.10 6.33
CA LEU A 219 -11.12 15.85 5.12
C LEU A 219 -11.19 17.35 5.41
N ALA A 220 -11.80 17.75 6.53
CA ALA A 220 -11.86 19.13 7.00
C ALA A 220 -10.48 19.76 7.24
N ASN A 221 -9.47 18.93 7.54
CA ASN A 221 -8.10 19.34 7.84
C ASN A 221 -7.16 19.37 6.62
N ILE A 222 -7.64 19.05 5.41
CA ILE A 222 -6.85 19.19 4.18
C ILE A 222 -6.50 20.65 3.93
N ILE A 223 -5.21 20.96 3.74
CA ILE A 223 -4.77 22.25 3.20
C ILE A 223 -4.87 22.21 1.67
N VAL A 224 -5.70 23.08 1.11
CA VAL A 224 -5.96 23.14 -0.34
C VAL A 224 -5.10 24.18 -1.06
N GLY A 225 -4.58 25.16 -0.33
CA GLY A 225 -3.71 26.18 -0.87
C GLY A 225 -3.36 27.23 0.17
N TYR A 226 -2.86 28.37 -0.29
CA TYR A 226 -2.43 29.46 0.58
C TYR A 226 -2.90 30.83 0.06
N THR A 227 -3.10 31.76 0.98
CA THR A 227 -3.32 33.17 0.64
C THR A 227 -2.03 33.85 0.16
N ARG A 228 -2.13 35.09 -0.31
CA ARG A 228 -0.97 35.92 -0.68
C ARG A 228 -0.03 36.16 0.51
N GLU A 229 -0.60 36.30 1.72
CA GLU A 229 0.09 36.43 3.00
C GLU A 229 0.60 35.08 3.54
N ARG A 230 0.48 34.00 2.76
CA ARG A 230 0.96 32.65 3.07
C ARG A 230 0.24 31.98 4.25
N LYS A 231 -1.00 32.38 4.53
CA LYS A 231 -1.88 31.66 5.46
C LYS A 231 -2.44 30.42 4.78
N PRO A 232 -2.46 29.24 5.43
CA PRO A 232 -3.07 28.05 4.85
C PRO A 232 -4.59 28.24 4.73
N VAL A 233 -5.17 27.70 3.66
CA VAL A 233 -6.63 27.59 3.49
C VAL A 233 -7.01 26.12 3.55
N PHE A 234 -7.96 25.78 4.42
CA PHE A 234 -8.42 24.43 4.67
C PHE A 234 -9.72 24.10 3.94
N ALA A 235 -9.96 22.83 3.66
CA ALA A 235 -11.20 22.37 3.02
C ALA A 235 -12.47 22.70 3.85
N ARG A 236 -12.34 22.82 5.19
CA ARG A 236 -13.44 23.30 6.05
C ARG A 236 -13.85 24.74 5.80
N GLU A 237 -12.93 25.60 5.39
CA GLU A 237 -13.25 27.00 5.08
C GLU A 237 -14.06 27.13 3.78
N LEU A 238 -14.00 26.09 2.94
CA LEU A 238 -14.86 25.92 1.77
C LEU A 238 -16.16 25.16 2.07
N ASN A 239 -16.36 24.69 3.31
CA ASN A 239 -17.45 23.78 3.70
C ASN A 239 -17.52 22.49 2.83
N ALA A 240 -16.38 21.99 2.35
CA ALA A 240 -16.35 20.86 1.41
C ALA A 240 -16.40 19.48 2.10
N HIS A 241 -15.87 19.37 3.31
CA HIS A 241 -15.66 18.12 4.05
C HIS A 241 -16.92 17.26 4.20
N GLY A 242 -18.06 17.84 4.57
CA GLY A 242 -19.32 17.10 4.71
C GLY A 242 -19.79 16.49 3.38
N ALA A 243 -19.74 17.25 2.28
CA ALA A 243 -20.11 16.74 0.96
C ALA A 243 -19.14 15.66 0.45
N MET A 244 -17.84 15.80 0.74
CA MET A 244 -16.86 14.76 0.46
C MET A 244 -17.10 13.50 1.27
N ALA A 245 -17.46 13.62 2.56
CA ALA A 245 -17.78 12.49 3.42
C ALA A 245 -19.03 11.74 2.92
N VAL A 246 -20.06 12.46 2.47
CA VAL A 246 -21.26 11.85 1.84
C VAL A 246 -20.89 11.03 0.60
N LEU A 247 -20.01 11.54 -0.27
CA LEU A 247 -19.54 10.79 -1.44
C LEU A 247 -18.76 9.52 -1.07
N LEU A 248 -18.18 9.46 0.13
CA LEU A 248 -17.35 8.35 0.61
C LEU A 248 -18.08 7.43 1.58
N MET A 249 -19.34 7.72 1.93
CA MET A 249 -20.08 7.03 2.99
C MET A 249 -20.14 5.52 2.76
N ASP A 250 -20.59 5.09 1.58
CA ASP A 250 -20.68 3.66 1.23
C ASP A 250 -19.29 3.09 0.93
N ALA A 251 -18.43 3.89 0.29
CA ALA A 251 -17.08 3.47 -0.05
C ALA A 251 -16.30 3.05 1.20
N LEU A 252 -16.48 3.74 2.33
CA LEU A 252 -15.77 3.47 3.58
C LEU A 252 -16.04 2.07 4.16
N ALA A 253 -17.13 1.41 3.81
CA ALA A 253 -17.42 0.05 4.25
C ALA A 253 -16.45 -0.98 3.61
N PRO A 254 -15.74 -1.82 4.40
CA PRO A 254 -14.80 -2.82 3.87
C PRO A 254 -15.47 -3.82 2.93
N ASN A 255 -14.77 -4.20 1.84
CA ASN A 255 -15.29 -5.17 0.88
C ASN A 255 -14.83 -6.59 1.22
N LEU A 256 -15.78 -7.45 1.58
CA LEU A 256 -15.59 -8.89 1.78
C LEU A 256 -15.63 -9.62 0.44
N VAL A 257 -14.61 -10.44 0.22
CA VAL A 257 -14.44 -11.39 -0.88
C VAL A 257 -13.82 -12.67 -0.33
N GLN A 258 -13.32 -13.56 -1.20
CA GLN A 258 -12.75 -14.83 -0.78
C GLN A 258 -11.51 -15.23 -1.57
N THR A 259 -10.71 -16.15 -1.04
CA THR A 259 -9.63 -16.82 -1.76
C THR A 259 -10.14 -17.93 -2.66
N LEU A 260 -9.27 -18.51 -3.49
CA LEU A 260 -9.59 -19.73 -4.26
C LEU A 260 -10.00 -20.92 -3.37
N GLU A 261 -9.48 -20.97 -2.13
CA GLU A 261 -9.87 -21.96 -1.12
C GLU A 261 -11.11 -21.54 -0.30
N ASN A 262 -11.79 -20.48 -0.73
CA ASN A 262 -12.98 -19.90 -0.10
C ASN A 262 -12.74 -19.37 1.31
N ASN A 263 -11.52 -18.90 1.63
CA ASN A 263 -11.24 -18.24 2.90
C ASN A 263 -11.55 -16.74 2.83
N PRO A 264 -11.98 -16.11 3.94
CA PRO A 264 -12.39 -14.71 3.95
C PRO A 264 -11.23 -13.76 3.69
N ALA A 265 -11.46 -12.78 2.81
CA ALA A 265 -10.50 -11.72 2.51
C ALA A 265 -11.18 -10.36 2.40
N PHE A 266 -10.55 -9.33 2.97
CA PHE A 266 -10.92 -7.94 2.75
C PHE A 266 -10.00 -7.27 1.72
N ILE A 267 -10.61 -6.58 0.77
CA ILE A 267 -9.93 -5.69 -0.18
C ILE A 267 -10.46 -4.28 0.06
N HIS A 268 -9.64 -3.37 0.59
CA HIS A 268 -10.14 -2.05 0.94
C HIS A 268 -9.05 -0.98 0.97
N GLY A 269 -9.22 0.04 0.13
CA GLY A 269 -8.25 1.12 -0.06
C GLY A 269 -6.96 0.65 -0.75
N GLY A 270 -6.22 1.60 -1.32
CA GLY A 270 -4.99 1.28 -2.05
C GLY A 270 -4.11 2.52 -2.28
N PRO A 271 -3.56 3.14 -1.24
CA PRO A 271 -2.71 4.30 -1.39
C PRO A 271 -1.37 3.90 -2.01
N PHE A 272 -0.76 4.84 -2.71
CA PHE A 272 0.63 4.70 -3.14
C PHE A 272 1.59 4.45 -1.97
N ALA A 273 2.60 3.61 -2.19
CA ALA A 273 3.60 3.27 -1.18
C ALA A 273 4.83 4.20 -1.20
N ASN A 274 4.85 5.21 -2.09
CA ASN A 274 5.89 6.25 -2.13
C ASN A 274 5.44 7.53 -1.41
N ILE A 275 4.44 8.24 -1.94
CA ILE A 275 3.90 9.50 -1.39
C ILE A 275 2.83 9.30 -0.32
N ALA A 276 2.48 8.04 -0.04
CA ALA A 276 1.66 7.65 1.08
C ALA A 276 2.21 6.34 1.69
N HIS A 277 1.44 5.75 2.61
CA HIS A 277 1.90 4.65 3.46
C HIS A 277 1.74 3.26 2.85
N GLY A 278 1.10 3.11 1.69
CA GLY A 278 1.10 1.86 0.93
C GLY A 278 0.39 0.66 1.59
N CYS A 279 -0.55 0.87 2.49
CA CYS A 279 -1.28 -0.21 3.19
C CYS A 279 -2.77 -0.19 2.83
N ASN A 280 -3.48 -1.30 3.02
CA ASN A 280 -4.94 -1.30 3.01
C ASN A 280 -5.48 -0.48 4.20
N SER A 281 -6.78 -0.18 4.20
CA SER A 281 -7.39 0.65 5.23
C SER A 281 -7.22 0.13 6.66
N VAL A 282 -7.16 1.06 7.62
CA VAL A 282 -7.25 0.79 9.06
C VAL A 282 -8.57 0.11 9.40
N LEU A 283 -9.69 0.55 8.80
CA LEU A 283 -11.01 0.02 9.09
C LEU A 283 -11.12 -1.47 8.76
N ALA A 284 -10.64 -1.91 7.59
CA ALA A 284 -10.64 -3.32 7.21
C ALA A 284 -9.75 -4.16 8.15
N THR A 285 -8.54 -3.67 8.48
CA THR A 285 -7.63 -4.38 9.39
C THR A 285 -8.22 -4.51 10.80
N ARG A 286 -8.82 -3.45 11.37
CA ARG A 286 -9.47 -3.49 12.70
C ARG A 286 -10.71 -4.38 12.72
N THR A 287 -11.50 -4.34 11.64
CA THR A 287 -12.66 -5.22 11.46
C THR A 287 -12.22 -6.67 11.46
N ALA A 288 -11.23 -7.03 10.64
CA ALA A 288 -10.67 -8.38 10.59
C ALA A 288 -10.12 -8.84 11.96
N LEU A 289 -9.39 -7.96 12.66
CA LEU A 289 -8.83 -8.28 13.98
C LEU A 289 -9.91 -8.58 15.01
N SER A 290 -11.12 -8.05 14.84
CA SER A 290 -12.24 -8.27 15.75
C SER A 290 -13.08 -9.51 15.40
N LEU A 291 -12.79 -10.16 14.27
CA LEU A 291 -13.54 -11.29 13.70
C LEU A 291 -12.73 -12.59 13.60
N ALA A 292 -11.39 -12.50 13.64
CA ALA A 292 -10.51 -13.64 13.46
C ALA A 292 -9.35 -13.66 14.46
N ASP A 293 -8.80 -14.85 14.68
CA ASP A 293 -7.67 -15.07 15.58
C ASP A 293 -6.37 -14.57 14.95
N TYR A 294 -6.24 -14.62 13.62
CA TYR A 294 -5.07 -14.14 12.88
C TYR A 294 -5.50 -13.28 11.69
N VAL A 295 -4.83 -12.16 11.49
CA VAL A 295 -5.05 -11.26 10.36
C VAL A 295 -3.76 -11.11 9.59
N VAL A 296 -3.76 -11.58 8.34
CA VAL A 296 -2.62 -11.46 7.44
C VAL A 296 -2.82 -10.23 6.56
N THR A 297 -1.91 -9.26 6.64
CA THR A 297 -1.96 -8.06 5.82
C THR A 297 -0.60 -7.75 5.22
N GLU A 298 -0.51 -6.75 4.35
CA GLU A 298 0.71 -6.39 3.67
C GLU A 298 0.89 -4.88 3.50
N ALA A 299 2.12 -4.49 3.17
CA ALA A 299 2.46 -3.13 2.77
C ALA A 299 3.20 -3.12 1.43
N GLY A 300 2.94 -2.12 0.58
CA GLY A 300 3.53 -1.96 -0.75
C GLY A 300 5.05 -1.81 -0.74
N PHE A 301 5.71 -2.17 -1.86
CA PHE A 301 7.18 -2.24 -1.98
C PHE A 301 7.84 -3.21 -0.98
N GLY A 302 9.13 -3.01 -0.69
CA GLY A 302 9.90 -3.77 0.29
C GLY A 302 9.79 -3.19 1.71
N ALA A 303 10.44 -3.84 2.68
CA ALA A 303 10.32 -3.48 4.09
C ALA A 303 10.88 -2.09 4.44
N ASP A 304 11.82 -1.58 3.63
CA ASP A 304 12.41 -0.25 3.76
C ASP A 304 11.40 0.90 3.55
N LEU A 305 10.33 0.66 2.78
CA LEU A 305 9.26 1.64 2.56
C LEU A 305 7.94 1.16 3.14
N GLY A 306 7.49 -0.03 2.76
CA GLY A 306 6.18 -0.55 3.13
C GLY A 306 6.08 -0.83 4.62
N ALA A 307 6.96 -1.68 5.15
CA ALA A 307 6.91 -2.06 6.57
C ALA A 307 7.23 -0.86 7.48
N GLU A 308 8.23 -0.05 7.12
CA GLU A 308 8.54 1.21 7.82
C GLU A 308 7.31 2.09 8.00
N LYS A 309 6.55 2.34 6.92
CA LYS A 309 5.34 3.17 6.97
C LYS A 309 4.16 2.48 7.62
N PHE A 310 4.05 1.16 7.48
CA PHE A 310 3.07 0.38 8.22
C PHE A 310 3.27 0.59 9.73
N PHE A 311 4.51 0.49 10.22
CA PHE A 311 4.84 0.67 11.63
C PHE A 311 4.75 2.14 12.08
N ASN A 312 5.46 3.05 11.41
CA ASN A 312 5.58 4.44 11.84
C ASN A 312 4.36 5.31 11.51
N ILE A 313 3.49 4.89 10.60
CA ILE A 313 2.27 5.65 10.24
C ILE A 313 1.01 4.87 10.61
N LYS A 314 0.78 3.69 10.03
CA LYS A 314 -0.49 2.95 10.21
C LYS A 314 -0.66 2.46 11.66
N CYS A 315 0.29 1.67 12.17
CA CYS A 315 0.27 1.17 13.53
C CYS A 315 0.27 2.30 14.55
N ARG A 316 1.15 3.30 14.37
CA ARG A 316 1.22 4.49 15.23
C ARG A 316 -0.14 5.21 15.35
N LYS A 317 -0.84 5.44 14.23
CA LYS A 317 -2.11 6.18 14.22
C LYS A 317 -3.33 5.36 14.65
N ALA A 318 -3.29 4.04 14.44
CA ALA A 318 -4.44 3.17 14.68
C ALA A 318 -4.29 2.29 15.93
N ASP A 319 -3.21 2.49 16.71
CA ASP A 319 -2.82 1.68 17.88
C ASP A 319 -2.80 0.17 17.57
N LEU A 320 -2.22 -0.19 16.42
CA LEU A 320 -2.10 -1.59 16.00
C LEU A 320 -0.79 -2.19 16.48
N LYS A 321 -0.85 -3.43 16.98
CA LYS A 321 0.30 -4.15 17.53
C LYS A 321 0.60 -5.39 16.68
N PRO A 322 1.54 -5.33 15.73
CA PRO A 322 1.94 -6.48 14.93
C PRO A 322 2.58 -7.56 15.82
N ALA A 323 2.16 -8.81 15.63
CA ALA A 323 2.61 -9.98 16.39
C ALA A 323 3.74 -10.74 15.69
N ALA A 324 3.80 -10.71 14.36
CA ALA A 324 4.90 -11.26 13.57
C ALA A 324 5.01 -10.59 12.20
N VAL A 325 6.19 -10.73 11.57
CA VAL A 325 6.46 -10.30 10.20
C VAL A 325 6.94 -11.47 9.36
N VAL A 326 6.42 -11.58 8.14
CA VAL A 326 6.97 -12.44 7.09
C VAL A 326 7.74 -11.57 6.10
N LEU A 327 9.03 -11.85 5.94
CA LEU A 327 9.87 -11.22 4.91
C LEU A 327 9.97 -12.16 3.70
N VAL A 328 9.33 -11.78 2.60
CA VAL A 328 9.33 -12.57 1.36
C VAL A 328 10.58 -12.30 0.52
N ALA A 329 11.20 -13.38 0.03
CA ALA A 329 12.33 -13.34 -0.91
C ALA A 329 12.26 -14.48 -1.94
N THR A 330 13.06 -14.38 -3.00
CA THR A 330 13.21 -15.42 -4.04
C THR A 330 14.68 -15.54 -4.44
N ALA A 331 15.12 -16.73 -4.88
CA ALA A 331 16.49 -16.92 -5.37
C ALA A 331 16.81 -15.98 -6.55
N ARG A 332 15.85 -15.79 -7.46
CA ARG A 332 15.97 -14.90 -8.62
C ARG A 332 16.17 -13.43 -8.20
N ALA A 333 15.43 -12.94 -7.22
CA ALA A 333 15.59 -11.57 -6.73
C ALA A 333 16.93 -11.37 -6.00
N LEU A 334 17.37 -12.35 -5.20
CA LEU A 334 18.68 -12.31 -4.56
C LEU A 334 19.82 -12.37 -5.58
N LYS A 335 19.74 -13.22 -6.61
CA LYS A 335 20.69 -13.20 -7.75
C LYS A 335 20.77 -11.82 -8.41
N HIS A 336 19.62 -11.16 -8.62
CA HIS A 336 19.59 -9.83 -9.20
C HIS A 336 20.33 -8.79 -8.34
N HIS A 337 20.16 -8.87 -7.01
CA HIS A 337 20.92 -8.06 -6.06
C HIS A 337 22.40 -8.45 -6.00
N GLY A 338 22.74 -9.71 -6.24
CA GLY A 338 24.12 -10.18 -6.42
C GLY A 338 24.81 -9.62 -7.67
N GLY A 339 24.03 -9.08 -8.63
CA GLY A 339 24.52 -8.44 -9.85
C GLY A 339 24.15 -9.16 -11.14
N VAL A 340 23.36 -10.24 -11.08
CA VAL A 340 22.95 -10.99 -12.27
C VAL A 340 21.96 -10.17 -13.10
N ASP A 341 22.16 -10.19 -14.43
CA ASP A 341 21.26 -9.54 -15.38
C ASP A 341 19.90 -10.23 -15.42
N ARG A 342 18.83 -9.47 -15.69
CA ARG A 342 17.46 -9.98 -15.75
C ARG A 342 17.32 -11.20 -16.67
N LYS A 343 18.07 -11.27 -17.77
CA LYS A 343 17.99 -12.36 -18.75
C LYS A 343 18.60 -13.68 -18.26
N ALA A 344 19.50 -13.63 -17.29
CA ALA A 344 20.25 -14.78 -16.77
C ALA A 344 19.77 -15.24 -15.38
N LEU A 345 18.62 -14.74 -14.91
CA LEU A 345 18.11 -15.07 -13.56
C LEU A 345 17.63 -16.52 -13.42
N ASN A 346 17.42 -17.24 -14.52
CA ASN A 346 17.00 -18.64 -14.48
C ASN A 346 18.17 -19.61 -14.42
N ASP A 347 19.40 -19.13 -14.63
CA ASP A 347 20.60 -19.94 -14.52
C ASP A 347 21.03 -20.02 -13.05
N GLU A 348 21.50 -21.19 -12.61
CA GLU A 348 22.00 -21.37 -11.24
C GLU A 348 23.21 -20.46 -10.99
N ASN A 349 23.19 -19.73 -9.86
CA ASN A 349 24.32 -18.94 -9.39
C ASN A 349 24.28 -18.74 -7.86
N VAL A 350 24.77 -19.74 -7.14
CA VAL A 350 24.83 -19.75 -5.67
C VAL A 350 25.63 -18.56 -5.10
N GLU A 351 26.74 -18.18 -5.74
CA GLU A 351 27.57 -17.05 -5.29
C GLU A 351 26.83 -15.70 -5.41
N ALA A 352 26.04 -15.51 -6.48
CA ALA A 352 25.21 -14.33 -6.61
C ALA A 352 24.08 -14.30 -5.58
N VAL A 353 23.51 -15.45 -5.21
CA VAL A 353 22.53 -15.54 -4.12
C VAL A 353 23.18 -15.11 -2.80
N ARG A 354 24.35 -15.66 -2.44
CA ARG A 354 25.09 -15.29 -1.22
C ARG A 354 25.39 -13.80 -1.16
N LYS A 355 25.85 -13.21 -2.27
CA LYS A 355 26.11 -11.77 -2.35
C LYS A 355 24.81 -10.95 -2.22
N GLY A 356 23.72 -11.38 -2.85
CA GLY A 356 22.42 -10.73 -2.77
C GLY A 356 21.74 -10.83 -1.40
N ALA A 357 22.15 -11.79 -0.56
CA ALA A 357 21.61 -12.00 0.77
C ALA A 357 21.85 -10.81 1.71
N ASP A 358 22.82 -9.92 1.42
CA ASP A 358 23.01 -8.67 2.18
C ASP A 358 21.77 -7.76 2.14
N ASN A 359 20.99 -7.78 1.05
CA ASN A 359 19.71 -7.06 0.96
C ASN A 359 18.72 -7.61 2.00
N MET A 360 18.58 -8.94 2.02
CA MET A 360 17.73 -9.65 2.98
C MET A 360 18.19 -9.42 4.42
N LYS A 361 19.50 -9.49 4.67
CA LYS A 361 20.13 -9.18 5.95
C LYS A 361 19.67 -7.83 6.49
N ARG A 362 19.82 -6.78 5.69
CA ARG A 362 19.44 -5.42 6.09
C ARG A 362 17.95 -5.32 6.41
N HIS A 363 17.09 -5.96 5.61
CA HIS A 363 15.65 -5.97 5.91
C HIS A 363 15.33 -6.70 7.23
N ILE A 364 15.97 -7.82 7.52
CA ILE A 364 15.83 -8.54 8.81
C ILE A 364 16.27 -7.63 9.97
N GLU A 365 17.44 -7.00 9.85
CA GLU A 365 17.97 -6.06 10.86
C GLU A 365 17.03 -4.87 11.07
N ASN A 366 16.49 -4.30 9.99
CA ASN A 366 15.53 -3.20 10.04
C ASN A 366 14.25 -3.57 10.76
N LEU A 367 13.65 -4.73 10.42
CA LEU A 367 12.40 -5.18 11.03
C LEU A 367 12.55 -5.42 12.54
N ARG A 368 13.71 -5.93 12.98
CA ARG A 368 14.01 -6.14 14.40
C ARG A 368 14.11 -4.84 15.20
N GLN A 369 14.49 -3.72 14.58
CA GLN A 369 14.52 -2.43 15.28
C GLN A 369 13.13 -2.02 15.80
N PHE A 370 12.06 -2.53 15.18
CA PHE A 370 10.67 -2.31 15.62
C PHE A 370 10.21 -3.29 16.70
N GLY A 371 11.04 -4.24 17.13
CA GLY A 371 10.71 -5.21 18.18
C GLY A 371 9.72 -6.30 17.77
N VAL A 372 9.55 -6.57 16.47
CA VAL A 372 8.61 -7.59 15.98
C VAL A 372 9.39 -8.82 15.47
N PRO A 373 9.00 -10.06 15.84
CA PRO A 373 9.68 -11.26 15.37
C PRO A 373 9.48 -11.46 13.86
N VAL A 374 10.52 -11.99 13.19
CA VAL A 374 10.58 -12.13 11.73
C VAL A 374 10.81 -13.58 11.35
N VAL A 375 10.11 -14.04 10.32
CA VAL A 375 10.39 -15.28 9.58
C VAL A 375 10.56 -14.95 8.10
N VAL A 376 11.47 -15.62 7.41
CA VAL A 376 11.68 -15.44 5.97
C VAL A 376 10.88 -16.49 5.20
N GLY A 377 10.06 -16.03 4.26
CA GLY A 377 9.33 -16.90 3.32
C GLY A 377 9.99 -16.89 1.95
N ILE A 378 10.45 -18.05 1.46
CA ILE A 378 11.07 -18.16 0.13
C ILE A 378 10.06 -18.74 -0.85
N ASN A 379 9.61 -17.91 -1.79
CA ASN A 379 8.72 -18.40 -2.85
C ASN A 379 9.54 -19.20 -3.87
N ARG A 380 9.28 -20.51 -3.96
CA ARG A 380 9.98 -21.42 -4.88
C ARG A 380 9.56 -21.16 -6.33
N PHE A 381 10.54 -21.01 -7.21
CA PHE A 381 10.34 -21.05 -8.66
C PHE A 381 10.85 -22.36 -9.26
N PRO A 382 10.31 -22.79 -10.43
CA PRO A 382 10.76 -24.01 -11.09
C PRO A 382 12.26 -24.04 -11.47
N SER A 383 12.87 -22.87 -11.66
CA SER A 383 14.28 -22.73 -12.00
C SER A 383 15.21 -22.71 -10.79
N ASP A 384 14.67 -22.64 -9.57
CA ASP A 384 15.49 -22.54 -8.37
C ASP A 384 16.10 -23.91 -8.06
N SER A 385 17.43 -23.94 -7.86
CA SER A 385 18.12 -25.17 -7.47
C SER A 385 18.16 -25.34 -5.95
N ASP A 386 18.25 -26.59 -5.49
CA ASP A 386 18.34 -26.87 -4.06
C ASP A 386 19.61 -26.25 -3.44
N ALA A 387 20.69 -26.08 -4.22
CA ALA A 387 21.92 -25.41 -3.77
C ALA A 387 21.71 -23.91 -3.55
N GLU A 388 20.94 -23.24 -4.42
CA GLU A 388 20.57 -21.83 -4.23
C GLU A 388 19.67 -21.65 -3.00
N LEU A 389 18.65 -22.50 -2.85
CA LEU A 389 17.73 -22.45 -1.72
C LEU A 389 18.47 -22.66 -0.39
N LYS A 390 19.39 -23.63 -0.35
CA LYS A 390 20.23 -23.87 0.83
C LYS A 390 21.12 -22.67 1.17
N ALA A 391 21.68 -21.98 0.17
CA ALA A 391 22.48 -20.78 0.43
C ALA A 391 21.66 -19.62 1.02
N ILE A 392 20.36 -19.54 0.71
CA ILE A 392 19.45 -18.56 1.32
C ILE A 392 19.17 -18.93 2.78
N GLU A 393 18.91 -20.21 3.05
CA GLU A 393 18.70 -20.75 4.39
C GLU A 393 19.92 -20.48 5.28
N GLU A 394 21.12 -20.89 4.86
CA GLU A 394 22.39 -20.64 5.55
C GLU A 394 22.61 -19.14 5.84
N ALA A 395 22.29 -18.27 4.88
CA ALA A 395 22.45 -16.83 5.05
C ALA A 395 21.48 -16.27 6.11
N ALA A 396 20.18 -16.59 6.02
CA ALA A 396 19.18 -16.10 6.95
C ALA A 396 19.38 -16.64 8.38
N GLU A 397 19.78 -17.91 8.53
CA GLU A 397 20.15 -18.50 9.82
C GLU A 397 21.35 -17.79 10.44
N SER A 398 22.36 -17.43 9.63
CA SER A 398 23.51 -16.64 10.11
C SER A 398 23.10 -15.23 10.59
N TYR A 399 21.94 -14.74 10.13
CA TYR A 399 21.33 -13.50 10.60
C TYR A 399 20.32 -13.75 11.73
N GLY A 400 20.14 -14.99 12.19
CA GLY A 400 19.24 -15.38 13.30
C GLY A 400 17.76 -15.39 12.95
N SER A 401 17.40 -15.60 11.68
CA SER A 401 16.01 -15.70 11.24
C SER A 401 15.74 -17.09 10.65
N ASP A 402 14.61 -17.69 11.05
CA ASP A 402 14.11 -18.91 10.43
C ASP A 402 13.74 -18.65 8.97
N VAL A 403 13.89 -19.68 8.13
CA VAL A 403 13.48 -19.69 6.73
C VAL A 403 12.46 -20.79 6.49
N VAL A 404 11.45 -20.49 5.68
CA VAL A 404 10.49 -21.47 5.21
C VAL A 404 10.33 -21.38 3.70
N LEU A 405 10.54 -22.50 3.02
CA LEU A 405 10.26 -22.64 1.60
C LEU A 405 8.75 -22.72 1.37
N CYS A 406 8.28 -21.98 0.38
CA CYS A 406 6.88 -21.79 0.09
C CYS A 406 6.57 -22.16 -1.36
N THR A 407 5.58 -23.03 -1.57
CA THR A 407 5.12 -23.49 -2.89
C THR A 407 3.66 -23.16 -3.16
N HIS A 408 3.04 -22.27 -2.36
CA HIS A 408 1.61 -21.96 -2.42
C HIS A 408 1.13 -21.35 -3.76
N TRP A 409 2.04 -20.81 -4.58
CA TRP A 409 1.73 -20.45 -5.97
C TRP A 409 1.30 -21.68 -6.79
N ALA A 410 1.93 -22.85 -6.58
CA ALA A 410 1.59 -24.09 -7.25
C ALA A 410 0.62 -24.97 -6.45
N ASP A 411 0.75 -25.00 -5.12
CA ASP A 411 0.10 -25.98 -4.25
C ASP A 411 -1.02 -25.39 -3.37
N GLY A 412 -1.38 -24.11 -3.56
CA GLY A 412 -2.34 -23.41 -2.70
C GLY A 412 -1.88 -23.35 -1.24
N GLY A 413 -2.81 -23.30 -0.29
CA GLY A 413 -2.49 -23.21 1.13
C GLY A 413 -1.63 -24.36 1.65
N ALA A 414 -1.67 -25.55 1.05
CA ALA A 414 -0.78 -26.67 1.39
C ALA A 414 0.70 -26.27 1.29
N GLY A 415 1.04 -25.48 0.27
CA GLY A 415 2.40 -25.00 0.02
C GLY A 415 2.90 -23.92 0.97
N ALA A 416 2.13 -23.55 2.00
CA ALA A 416 2.53 -22.58 3.03
C ALA A 416 2.21 -23.03 4.47
N GLU A 417 1.85 -24.30 4.71
CA GLU A 417 1.51 -24.81 6.05
C GLU A 417 2.67 -24.67 7.04
N GLN A 418 3.90 -24.99 6.64
CA GLN A 418 5.08 -24.80 7.47
C GLN A 418 5.31 -23.33 7.83
N LEU A 419 5.00 -22.41 6.92
CA LEU A 419 5.11 -20.97 7.17
C LEU A 419 4.04 -20.55 8.18
N ALA A 420 2.82 -21.07 8.04
CA ALA A 420 1.72 -20.83 8.97
C ALA A 420 2.05 -21.33 10.39
N GLU A 421 2.60 -22.53 10.54
CA GLU A 421 3.04 -23.07 11.83
C GLU A 421 4.09 -22.19 12.50
N LYS A 422 5.10 -21.75 11.73
CA LYS A 422 6.13 -20.82 12.23
C LYS A 422 5.54 -19.47 12.64
N VAL A 423 4.65 -18.90 11.82
CA VAL A 423 3.96 -17.64 12.12
C VAL A 423 3.12 -17.76 13.40
N VAL A 424 2.39 -18.86 13.58
CA VAL A 424 1.64 -19.14 14.81
C VAL A 424 2.58 -19.19 16.02
N ALA A 425 3.68 -19.92 15.92
CA ALA A 425 4.67 -20.02 17.01
C ALA A 425 5.24 -18.65 17.41
N LEU A 426 5.54 -17.78 16.43
CA LEU A 426 6.01 -16.41 16.69
C LEU A 426 4.92 -15.53 17.30
N ALA A 427 3.72 -15.54 16.73
CA ALA A 427 2.62 -14.67 17.15
C ALA A 427 2.05 -15.03 18.53
N ASP A 428 2.08 -16.31 18.91
CA ASP A 428 1.61 -16.81 20.20
C ASP A 428 2.72 -16.86 21.25
N GLY A 429 3.99 -16.85 20.85
CA GLY A 429 5.14 -16.88 21.76
C GLY A 429 5.29 -15.63 22.63
N GLY A 430 4.58 -14.54 22.34
CA GLY A 430 4.56 -13.34 23.18
C GLY A 430 5.87 -12.53 23.17
N THR A 431 6.72 -12.74 22.17
CA THR A 431 8.05 -12.10 22.06
C THR A 431 8.02 -10.73 21.39
N ALA A 432 6.90 -10.37 20.74
CA ALA A 432 6.75 -9.07 20.08
C ALA A 432 6.65 -7.93 21.12
N ASP A 433 7.56 -6.96 21.02
CA ASP A 433 7.59 -5.71 21.79
C ASP A 433 7.59 -4.53 20.81
N PHE A 434 6.47 -4.39 20.08
CA PHE A 434 6.36 -3.41 19.00
C PHE A 434 6.55 -1.98 19.50
N LYS A 435 7.48 -1.26 18.87
CA LYS A 435 7.65 0.18 19.05
C LYS A 435 7.97 0.89 17.73
N PRO A 436 7.44 2.11 17.51
CA PRO A 436 7.86 2.94 16.38
C PRO A 436 9.36 3.28 16.44
N LEU A 437 9.97 3.57 15.28
CA LEU A 437 11.41 3.81 15.17
C LEU A 437 11.87 5.09 15.89
N TYR A 438 10.99 6.07 16.02
CA TYR A 438 11.26 7.36 16.63
C TYR A 438 10.02 7.88 17.40
N PRO A 439 10.21 8.64 18.49
CA PRO A 439 9.11 9.23 19.25
C PRO A 439 8.45 10.41 18.50
N ASP A 440 7.25 10.80 18.94
CA ASP A 440 6.46 11.85 18.28
C ASP A 440 7.10 13.24 18.38
N ASP A 441 7.77 13.54 19.49
CA ASP A 441 8.39 14.84 19.79
C ASP A 441 9.77 15.05 19.12
N MET A 442 10.33 14.01 18.48
CA MET A 442 11.57 14.13 17.71
C MET A 442 11.40 15.18 16.59
N PRO A 443 12.34 16.12 16.41
CA PRO A 443 12.26 17.12 15.35
C PRO A 443 12.13 16.49 13.96
N LEU A 444 11.34 17.11 13.07
CA LEU A 444 11.03 16.54 11.75
C LEU A 444 12.29 16.18 10.93
N TRP A 445 13.33 17.01 10.99
CA TRP A 445 14.60 16.74 10.32
C TRP A 445 15.29 15.48 10.88
N ASP A 446 15.25 15.30 12.19
CA ASP A 446 15.90 14.19 12.88
C ASP A 446 15.13 12.88 12.69
N LYS A 447 13.79 12.94 12.55
CA LYS A 447 12.98 11.79 12.12
C LYS A 447 13.40 11.29 10.74
N VAL A 448 13.57 12.20 9.77
CA VAL A 448 14.04 11.87 8.41
C VAL A 448 15.46 11.29 8.44
N LYS A 449 16.34 11.89 9.24
CA LYS A 449 17.72 11.42 9.42
C LYS A 449 17.73 10.01 10.00
N THR A 450 16.95 9.76 11.06
CA THR A 450 16.81 8.45 11.72
C THR A 450 16.40 7.37 10.73
N ILE A 451 15.36 7.61 9.91
CA ILE A 451 14.94 6.64 8.88
C ILE A 451 16.10 6.36 7.92
N SER A 452 16.78 7.41 7.46
CA SER A 452 17.82 7.29 6.42
C SER A 452 19.08 6.60 6.94
N THR A 453 19.53 6.91 8.16
CA THR A 453 20.73 6.31 8.73
C THR A 453 20.48 4.90 9.26
N SER A 454 19.35 4.69 9.96
CA SER A 454 19.09 3.43 10.65
C SER A 454 18.50 2.35 9.75
N LEU A 455 17.73 2.72 8.71
CA LEU A 455 17.10 1.74 7.82
C LEU A 455 17.76 1.66 6.44
N TYR A 456 18.17 2.79 5.88
CA TYR A 456 18.71 2.81 4.51
C TYR A 456 20.23 2.57 4.49
N GLY A 457 20.93 2.71 5.61
CA GLY A 457 22.40 2.65 5.66
C GLY A 457 23.05 3.90 5.05
N ALA A 458 22.32 5.03 5.02
CA ALA A 458 22.86 6.31 4.59
C ALA A 458 23.84 6.88 5.64
N ALA A 459 24.85 7.62 5.19
CA ALA A 459 25.74 8.36 6.08
C ALA A 459 25.05 9.59 6.67
N ASP A 460 24.29 10.33 5.86
CA ASP A 460 23.54 11.51 6.29
C ASP A 460 22.43 11.86 5.28
N ILE A 461 21.68 12.92 5.61
CA ILE A 461 20.70 13.57 4.73
C ILE A 461 21.18 14.97 4.35
N ILE A 462 20.89 15.40 3.11
CA ILE A 462 21.24 16.74 2.62
C ILE A 462 20.03 17.40 1.99
N ALA A 463 19.92 18.73 2.11
CA ALA A 463 18.83 19.48 1.50
C ALA A 463 19.25 20.94 1.32
N ASP A 464 18.68 21.60 0.31
CA ASP A 464 18.88 23.03 0.09
C ASP A 464 18.35 23.85 1.27
N LYS A 465 18.86 25.08 1.41
CA LYS A 465 18.45 26.02 2.46
C LYS A 465 16.92 26.26 2.45
N SER A 466 16.31 26.30 1.26
CA SER A 466 14.86 26.47 1.09
C SER A 466 14.06 25.32 1.72
N VAL A 467 14.51 24.08 1.53
CA VAL A 467 13.88 22.87 2.10
C VAL A 467 14.10 22.83 3.62
N ARG A 468 15.32 23.10 4.11
CA ARG A 468 15.58 23.19 5.56
C ARG A 468 14.75 24.26 6.25
N THR A 469 14.54 25.41 5.60
CA THR A 469 13.67 26.48 6.11
C THR A 469 12.21 26.01 6.17
N ARG A 470 11.76 25.22 5.19
CA ARG A 470 10.41 24.65 5.19
C ARG A 470 10.21 23.63 6.31
N PHE A 471 11.21 22.78 6.62
CA PHE A 471 11.16 21.89 7.79
C PHE A 471 10.98 22.67 9.09
N LYS A 472 11.78 23.71 9.31
CA LYS A 472 11.65 24.58 10.50
C LYS A 472 10.28 25.22 10.59
N ARG A 473 9.80 25.77 9.47
CA ARG A 473 8.47 26.36 9.41
C ARG A 473 7.38 25.33 9.76
N PHE A 474 7.41 24.12 9.20
CA PHE A 474 6.39 23.11 9.54
C PHE A 474 6.49 22.64 10.99
N GLN A 475 7.68 22.62 11.57
CA GLN A 475 7.86 22.38 13.00
C GLN A 475 7.18 23.48 13.83
N GLU A 476 7.40 24.75 13.49
CA GLU A 476 6.85 25.92 14.18
C GLU A 476 5.33 26.10 13.97
N ASP A 477 4.83 25.75 12.79
CA ASP A 477 3.42 25.82 12.40
C ASP A 477 2.57 24.69 13.04
N GLY A 478 3.15 23.87 13.93
CA GLY A 478 2.44 22.85 14.73
C GLY A 478 2.43 21.44 14.13
N TYR A 479 3.15 21.20 13.03
CA TYR A 479 3.22 19.87 12.39
C TYR A 479 4.41 19.03 12.86
N GLY A 480 5.12 19.47 13.90
CA GLY A 480 6.32 18.79 14.42
C GLY A 480 6.10 17.32 14.80
N ASN A 481 4.89 16.98 15.27
CA ASN A 481 4.53 15.64 15.71
C ASN A 481 4.16 14.69 14.56
N PHE A 482 4.14 15.17 13.32
CA PHE A 482 3.78 14.31 12.19
C PHE A 482 4.84 13.21 11.99
N PRO A 483 4.41 11.97 11.68
CA PRO A 483 5.32 10.95 11.18
C PRO A 483 5.76 11.30 9.75
N ILE A 484 6.86 10.68 9.34
CA ILE A 484 7.51 10.90 8.04
C ILE A 484 7.07 9.83 7.05
N CYS A 485 6.71 10.26 5.84
CA CYS A 485 6.48 9.39 4.69
C CYS A 485 7.59 9.63 3.65
N MET A 486 8.61 8.78 3.66
CA MET A 486 9.72 8.87 2.69
C MET A 486 9.26 8.47 1.28
N ALA A 487 9.43 9.38 0.32
CA ALA A 487 9.18 9.15 -1.10
C ALA A 487 10.52 9.09 -1.85
N LYS A 488 11.03 7.87 -2.03
CA LYS A 488 12.23 7.53 -2.81
C LYS A 488 11.94 6.38 -3.79
N THR A 489 12.92 6.00 -4.58
CA THR A 489 12.85 4.77 -5.38
C THR A 489 12.64 3.55 -4.49
N GLN A 490 11.79 2.63 -4.94
CA GLN A 490 11.59 1.34 -4.30
C GLN A 490 12.69 0.31 -4.66
N TYR A 491 13.53 0.59 -5.64
CA TYR A 491 14.49 -0.38 -6.19
C TYR A 491 15.86 -0.38 -5.49
N SER A 492 16.05 0.47 -4.48
CA SER A 492 17.29 0.58 -3.72
C SER A 492 16.98 1.13 -2.33
N PHE A 493 17.79 0.77 -1.32
CA PHE A 493 17.80 1.51 -0.05
C PHE A 493 18.19 2.97 -0.24
N SER A 494 19.03 3.27 -1.24
CA SER A 494 19.45 4.62 -1.59
C SER A 494 18.40 5.36 -2.44
N THR A 495 18.72 6.57 -2.88
CA THR A 495 17.91 7.31 -3.87
C THR A 495 18.26 6.98 -5.32
N ASP A 496 19.29 6.16 -5.56
CA ASP A 496 19.69 5.71 -6.90
C ASP A 496 19.17 4.28 -7.14
N PRO A 497 18.24 4.06 -8.10
CA PRO A 497 17.70 2.74 -8.40
C PRO A 497 18.74 1.74 -8.93
N LEU A 498 19.91 2.20 -9.39
CA LEU A 498 20.98 1.34 -9.91
C LEU A 498 21.85 0.75 -8.79
N LEU A 499 21.85 1.36 -7.60
CA LEU A 499 22.56 0.85 -6.43
C LEU A 499 21.76 -0.29 -5.79
N ARG A 500 21.93 -1.49 -6.32
CA ARG A 500 21.27 -2.72 -5.86
C ARG A 500 21.84 -3.19 -4.51
N ASN A 501 21.20 -4.21 -3.94
CA ASN A 501 21.63 -4.91 -2.73
C ASN A 501 21.52 -4.02 -1.48
N ALA A 502 22.57 -3.93 -0.64
CA ALA A 502 22.59 -3.17 0.60
C ALA A 502 23.67 -2.06 0.59
N PRO A 503 23.53 -1.00 -0.24
CA PRO A 503 24.54 0.06 -0.34
C PRO A 503 24.65 0.85 0.97
N SER A 504 25.87 1.18 1.40
CA SER A 504 26.12 1.97 2.62
C SER A 504 26.90 3.25 2.32
N GLY A 505 26.81 4.24 3.21
CA GLY A 505 27.62 5.46 3.13
C GLY A 505 27.14 6.49 2.10
N HIS A 506 26.02 6.22 1.42
CA HIS A 506 25.38 7.18 0.52
C HIS A 506 24.71 8.31 1.31
N VAL A 507 24.48 9.45 0.66
CA VAL A 507 23.73 10.58 1.24
C VAL A 507 22.36 10.64 0.60
N VAL A 508 21.31 10.87 1.39
CA VAL A 508 19.93 10.98 0.88
C VAL A 508 19.61 12.46 0.62
N PRO A 509 19.50 12.90 -0.65
CA PRO A 509 19.11 14.27 -0.98
C PRO A 509 17.60 14.48 -0.83
N ILE A 510 17.19 15.40 0.03
CA ILE A 510 15.79 15.82 0.18
C ILE A 510 15.53 17.00 -0.75
N ARG A 511 14.70 16.76 -1.76
CA ARG A 511 14.39 17.74 -2.82
C ARG A 511 13.20 18.61 -2.47
N GLU A 512 12.19 18.00 -1.85
CA GLU A 512 10.93 18.66 -1.56
C GLU A 512 10.28 18.02 -0.33
N ILE A 513 9.51 18.80 0.41
CA ILE A 513 8.58 18.28 1.42
C ILE A 513 7.18 18.84 1.18
N ARG A 514 6.18 17.97 1.39
CA ARG A 514 4.74 18.28 1.27
C ARG A 514 4.03 17.86 2.54
N LEU A 515 3.06 18.66 2.98
CA LEU A 515 2.17 18.29 4.08
C LEU A 515 0.97 17.55 3.50
N SER A 516 0.64 16.42 4.12
CA SER A 516 -0.67 15.78 4.00
C SER A 516 -1.36 15.93 5.35
N THR A 517 -2.00 17.08 5.57
CA THR A 517 -2.53 17.46 6.88
C THR A 517 -3.76 16.68 7.29
N GLY A 518 -4.62 16.28 6.34
CA GLY A 518 -5.74 15.40 6.65
C GLY A 518 -5.30 13.97 6.92
N ALA A 519 -4.32 13.46 6.15
CA ALA A 519 -3.74 12.15 6.44
C ALA A 519 -2.86 12.17 7.71
N GLY A 520 -2.31 13.33 8.04
CA GLY A 520 -1.54 13.62 9.24
C GLY A 520 -0.10 13.12 9.17
N PHE A 521 0.60 13.31 8.05
CA PHE A 521 2.02 12.97 7.90
C PHE A 521 2.75 13.96 6.97
N LEU A 522 4.09 14.01 7.07
CA LEU A 522 4.95 14.80 6.19
C LEU A 522 5.52 13.91 5.08
N VAL A 523 5.22 14.23 3.82
CA VAL A 523 5.83 13.57 2.66
C VAL A 523 7.19 14.18 2.38
N VAL A 524 8.21 13.34 2.35
CA VAL A 524 9.61 13.75 2.16
C VAL A 524 10.14 13.15 0.86
N ILE A 525 10.31 13.99 -0.15
CA ILE A 525 10.64 13.59 -1.52
C ILE A 525 12.16 13.61 -1.69
N ALA A 526 12.73 12.42 -1.88
CA ALA A 526 14.17 12.23 -2.03
C ALA A 526 14.60 11.85 -3.47
N GLY A 527 13.65 11.76 -4.42
CA GLY A 527 13.91 11.42 -5.82
C GLY A 527 12.85 11.99 -6.76
N ALA A 528 12.92 11.63 -8.04
CA ALA A 528 11.84 11.92 -8.97
C ALA A 528 10.68 10.95 -8.70
N ILE A 529 9.55 11.47 -8.22
CA ILE A 529 8.39 10.66 -7.89
C ILE A 529 7.30 10.89 -8.93
N MET A 530 6.84 9.79 -9.52
CA MET A 530 5.78 9.79 -10.52
C MET A 530 4.43 9.62 -9.83
N THR A 531 3.62 10.68 -9.78
CA THR A 531 2.24 10.66 -9.25
C THR A 531 1.19 10.44 -10.33
N MET A 532 1.57 10.54 -11.61
CA MET A 532 0.75 10.22 -12.77
C MET A 532 1.56 9.35 -13.76
N PRO A 533 1.41 8.01 -13.72
CA PRO A 533 2.07 7.12 -14.68
C PRO A 533 1.58 7.40 -16.12
N GLY A 534 2.34 6.94 -17.10
CA GLY A 534 1.95 7.02 -18.51
C GLY A 534 1.85 5.64 -19.13
N LEU A 535 0.98 5.47 -20.12
CA LEU A 535 0.91 4.25 -20.92
C LEU A 535 2.25 3.96 -21.63
N PRO A 536 2.61 2.67 -21.84
CA PRO A 536 3.78 2.27 -22.63
C PRO A 536 3.54 2.47 -24.13
N ARG A 537 4.55 2.15 -24.96
CA ARG A 537 4.46 2.25 -26.43
C ARG A 537 3.34 1.38 -27.01
N VAL A 538 3.14 0.19 -26.45
CA VAL A 538 2.05 -0.73 -26.81
C VAL A 538 1.30 -1.05 -25.51
N PRO A 539 0.19 -0.34 -25.21
CA PRO A 539 -0.58 -0.55 -23.99
C PRO A 539 -1.34 -1.88 -24.05
N ALA A 540 -1.51 -2.51 -22.88
CA ALA A 540 -2.35 -3.71 -22.75
C ALA A 540 -3.79 -3.48 -23.27
N ALA A 541 -4.27 -2.23 -23.20
CA ALA A 541 -5.55 -1.81 -23.75
C ALA A 541 -5.81 -2.23 -25.21
N GLU A 542 -4.78 -2.30 -26.08
CA GLU A 542 -4.96 -2.74 -27.48
C GLU A 542 -5.40 -4.21 -27.60
N GLY A 543 -5.06 -5.03 -26.59
CA GLY A 543 -5.40 -6.45 -26.54
C GLY A 543 -6.64 -6.78 -25.70
N ILE A 544 -7.09 -5.84 -24.85
CA ILE A 544 -8.24 -6.03 -23.96
C ILE A 544 -9.53 -5.94 -24.76
N ARG A 545 -10.35 -6.99 -24.74
CA ARG A 545 -11.64 -7.05 -25.42
C ARG A 545 -12.59 -8.05 -24.74
N LEU A 546 -13.83 -8.08 -25.22
CA LEU A 546 -14.76 -9.17 -24.95
C LEU A 546 -14.66 -10.22 -26.08
N ASP A 547 -14.70 -11.50 -25.73
CA ASP A 547 -14.85 -12.58 -26.71
C ASP A 547 -16.31 -12.81 -27.11
N GLU A 548 -16.57 -13.84 -27.93
CA GLU A 548 -17.92 -14.19 -28.43
C GLU A 548 -18.90 -14.56 -27.30
N ASN A 549 -18.39 -14.95 -26.13
CA ASN A 549 -19.17 -15.29 -24.93
C ASN A 549 -19.26 -14.11 -23.96
N LEU A 550 -18.86 -12.91 -24.36
CA LEU A 550 -18.78 -11.70 -23.52
C LEU A 550 -17.83 -11.86 -22.32
N GLN A 551 -16.82 -12.71 -22.41
CA GLN A 551 -15.77 -12.82 -21.40
C GLN A 551 -14.60 -11.88 -21.70
N ILE A 552 -13.99 -11.33 -20.65
CA ILE A 552 -12.87 -10.38 -20.80
C ILE A 552 -11.61 -11.15 -21.18
N VAL A 553 -10.92 -10.76 -22.26
CA VAL A 553 -9.61 -11.32 -22.62
C VAL A 553 -8.56 -10.23 -22.63
N GLY A 554 -7.32 -10.56 -22.27
CA GLY A 554 -6.18 -9.64 -22.29
C GLY A 554 -5.93 -8.83 -20.99
N LEU A 555 -6.74 -9.02 -19.93
CA LEU A 555 -6.63 -8.25 -18.68
C LEU A 555 -5.51 -8.72 -17.73
N SER A 556 -5.13 -10.00 -17.76
CA SER A 556 -4.15 -10.61 -16.84
C SER A 556 -3.40 -11.80 -17.39
#